data_AF-A0A2N1W8S3-F1
#
_entry.id   AF-A0A2N1W8S3-F1
#
_cell.length_a   1.000
_cell.length_b   1.000
_cell.length_c   1.000
_cell.angle_alpha   90.00
_cell.angle_beta   90.00
_cell.angle_gamma   90.00
#
_symmetry.space_group_name_H-M   'P 1'
#
loop_
_entity.id
_entity.type
_entity.pdbx_description
1 polymer ?
#
loop_
_entity_poly.entity_id
_entity_poly.type
_entity_poly.pdbx_seq_one_letter_code
_entity_poly.pdbx_strand_id
1 'polypeptide(L)'
;GDARSTRYASDLAKGFDIPIIHVNADDPEACLAAVRLAMAYRTKWQEDAVIDLVGYRRHGHNEGDEPSYTQPRMYALIKEHAPVRQRYGEFLINAGVMTTVDVEQLRQSTYQHFVDIQTAFKAGIGKQPSVAAEQAEAVPVDRDVETAVAVETLTALNEQLITWPQGFSPHPKLVKQLERRRGALTEPGGIDWGHAEALAFASLLGEGTPLRLTGQDAERGTFSHRHLMLHDAKTGQSHAPIQSLPGALAPMELYNSPLSELAAIGFEYGYATVARESLVIWEAQFGDFVNGAQVMFDQFVVASLAKWGVTSRLTFLLPHGYEGQGPEHSSGRLERFLQSAAEGNIRVANCSTPAQYFHLLRRQAKWSVERPLVIMTPKSLLRLPAAGSSLDELATGSFHPVLDDATYADGASATTLVLCSGKIYYDLMAEAAER
;
A
#
# COMPACT_ATOMS: atom_id res chain seq x y z
N GLY A 1 18.91 12.62 -29.87
CA GLY A 1 18.47 13.34 -28.67
C GLY A 1 18.67 12.38 -27.54
N ASP A 2 19.61 12.67 -26.64
CA ASP A 2 20.28 11.62 -25.87
C ASP A 2 19.42 11.02 -24.73
N ALA A 3 18.24 11.58 -24.49
CA ALA A 3 17.33 11.17 -23.40
C ALA A 3 16.22 10.19 -23.79
N ARG A 4 15.93 10.00 -25.10
CA ARG A 4 14.83 9.12 -25.56
C ARG A 4 15.05 8.62 -26.98
N SER A 5 14.48 7.45 -27.29
CA SER A 5 14.57 6.79 -28.61
C SER A 5 13.39 7.10 -29.55
N THR A 6 12.50 8.01 -29.16
CA THR A 6 11.30 8.39 -29.91
C THR A 6 11.23 9.92 -30.09
N ARG A 7 10.28 10.41 -30.90
CA ARG A 7 10.18 11.83 -31.24
C ARG A 7 9.67 12.66 -30.05
N TYR A 8 8.55 12.26 -29.48
CA TYR A 8 7.85 13.00 -28.43
C TYR A 8 8.11 12.38 -27.05
N ALA A 9 8.12 13.22 -26.02
CA ALA A 9 8.25 12.75 -24.64
C ALA A 9 7.04 11.92 -24.19
N SER A 10 5.86 12.17 -24.79
CA SER A 10 4.61 11.46 -24.55
C SER A 10 4.47 10.14 -25.31
N ASP A 11 5.46 9.74 -26.14
CA ASP A 11 5.34 8.54 -26.99
C ASP A 11 5.19 7.23 -26.19
N LEU A 12 5.60 7.19 -24.91
CA LEU A 12 5.35 6.04 -24.03
C LEU A 12 3.85 5.75 -23.84
N ALA A 13 3.00 6.77 -23.86
CA ALA A 13 1.55 6.62 -23.69
C ALA A 13 0.89 5.90 -24.89
N LYS A 14 1.54 5.89 -26.07
CA LYS A 14 1.03 5.19 -27.25
C LYS A 14 0.95 3.68 -27.07
N GLY A 15 1.78 3.10 -26.20
CA GLY A 15 1.73 1.66 -25.88
C GLY A 15 0.43 1.23 -25.18
N PHE A 16 -0.37 2.20 -24.74
CA PHE A 16 -1.63 2.00 -24.01
C PHE A 16 -2.83 2.61 -24.77
N ASP A 17 -2.66 2.97 -26.05
CA ASP A 17 -3.69 3.62 -26.87
C ASP A 17 -4.26 4.92 -26.27
N ILE A 18 -3.50 5.59 -25.41
CA ILE A 18 -3.90 6.85 -24.76
C ILE A 18 -3.79 8.00 -25.77
N PRO A 19 -4.84 8.84 -25.95
CA PRO A 19 -4.76 10.00 -26.82
C PRO A 19 -3.75 11.02 -26.29
N ILE A 20 -2.98 11.59 -27.22
CA ILE A 20 -1.95 12.58 -26.93
C ILE A 20 -2.28 13.88 -27.68
N ILE A 21 -2.36 14.98 -26.94
CA ILE A 21 -2.59 16.33 -27.47
C ILE A 21 -1.29 17.12 -27.29
N HIS A 22 -0.59 17.42 -28.38
CA HIS A 22 0.56 18.31 -28.34
C HIS A 22 0.09 19.75 -28.49
N VAL A 23 0.55 20.64 -27.61
CA VAL A 23 0.14 22.06 -27.64
C VAL A 23 1.30 22.97 -27.31
N ASN A 24 1.37 24.12 -27.99
CA ASN A 24 2.40 25.12 -27.77
C ASN A 24 2.07 25.95 -26.51
N ALA A 25 2.97 25.97 -25.54
CA ALA A 25 2.81 26.72 -24.30
C ALA A 25 2.80 28.25 -24.50
N ASP A 26 3.26 28.76 -25.65
CA ASP A 26 3.14 30.18 -26.01
C ASP A 26 1.72 30.58 -26.46
N ASP A 27 0.80 29.63 -26.62
CA ASP A 27 -0.60 29.87 -27.01
C ASP A 27 -1.55 29.43 -25.89
N PRO A 28 -1.92 30.34 -24.97
CA PRO A 28 -2.79 30.02 -23.85
C PRO A 28 -4.20 29.56 -24.26
N GLU A 29 -4.75 30.07 -25.37
CA GLU A 29 -6.08 29.68 -25.83
C GLU A 29 -6.09 28.26 -26.38
N ALA A 30 -5.07 27.89 -27.17
CA ALA A 30 -4.87 26.51 -27.61
C ALA A 30 -4.64 25.56 -26.42
N CYS A 31 -3.88 25.98 -25.41
CA CYS A 31 -3.69 25.19 -24.18
C CYS A 31 -5.02 24.92 -23.47
N LEU A 32 -5.88 25.94 -23.34
CA LEU A 32 -7.22 25.77 -22.78
C LEU A 32 -8.10 24.84 -23.63
N ALA A 33 -8.01 24.93 -24.96
CA ALA A 33 -8.69 24.02 -25.86
C ALA A 33 -8.22 22.56 -25.69
N ALA A 34 -6.90 22.34 -25.55
CA ALA A 34 -6.31 21.04 -25.28
C ALA A 34 -6.81 20.45 -23.96
N VAL A 35 -6.84 21.26 -22.89
CA VAL A 35 -7.39 20.84 -21.57
C VAL A 35 -8.86 20.48 -21.69
N ARG A 36 -9.68 21.32 -22.36
CA ARG A 36 -11.11 21.03 -22.56
C ARG A 36 -11.32 19.73 -23.33
N LEU A 37 -10.52 19.49 -24.37
CA LEU A 37 -10.58 18.26 -25.15
C LEU A 37 -10.18 17.03 -24.32
N ALA A 38 -9.07 17.10 -23.58
CA ALA A 38 -8.62 16.01 -22.71
C ALA A 38 -9.67 15.69 -21.62
N MET A 39 -10.25 16.72 -21.00
CA MET A 39 -11.29 16.53 -19.98
C MET A 39 -12.58 15.97 -20.59
N ALA A 40 -13.01 16.48 -21.74
CA ALA A 40 -14.16 15.91 -22.46
C ALA A 40 -13.92 14.44 -22.82
N TYR A 41 -12.68 14.08 -23.18
CA TYR A 41 -12.30 12.70 -23.44
C TYR A 41 -12.42 11.84 -22.17
N ARG A 42 -11.73 12.24 -21.10
CA ARG A 42 -11.80 11.54 -19.82
C ARG A 42 -13.23 11.39 -19.31
N THR A 43 -14.07 12.42 -19.41
CA THR A 43 -15.48 12.33 -18.98
C THR A 43 -16.29 11.35 -19.81
N LYS A 44 -16.11 11.34 -21.13
CA LYS A 44 -16.89 10.49 -22.04
C LYS A 44 -16.47 9.02 -21.99
N TRP A 45 -15.16 8.75 -21.92
CA TRP A 45 -14.62 7.41 -22.05
C TRP A 45 -14.08 6.83 -20.73
N GLN A 46 -13.87 7.65 -19.70
CA GLN A 46 -13.27 7.25 -18.41
C GLN A 46 -11.86 6.66 -18.55
N GLU A 47 -11.14 7.09 -19.58
CA GLU A 47 -9.78 6.67 -19.91
C GLU A 47 -8.81 7.85 -19.76
N ASP A 48 -7.52 7.53 -19.69
CA ASP A 48 -6.44 8.50 -19.60
C ASP A 48 -6.33 9.37 -20.86
N ALA A 49 -5.78 10.58 -20.70
CA ALA A 49 -5.43 11.47 -21.81
C ALA A 49 -4.17 12.27 -21.44
N VAL A 50 -3.25 12.42 -22.40
CA VAL A 50 -1.97 13.13 -22.18
C VAL A 50 -1.96 14.45 -22.93
N ILE A 51 -1.62 15.53 -22.23
CA ILE A 51 -1.30 16.83 -22.84
C ILE A 51 0.21 17.01 -22.81
N ASP A 52 0.84 17.01 -23.98
CA ASP A 52 2.24 17.36 -24.15
C ASP A 52 2.33 18.89 -24.34
N LEU A 53 2.50 19.59 -23.22
CA LEU A 53 2.64 21.05 -23.17
C LEU A 53 4.07 21.45 -23.53
N VAL A 54 4.28 21.81 -24.80
CA VAL A 54 5.61 22.12 -25.35
C VAL A 54 5.96 23.57 -25.04
N GLY A 55 6.85 23.76 -24.07
CA GLY A 55 7.36 25.08 -23.67
C GLY A 55 8.87 25.10 -23.49
N TYR A 56 9.35 26.04 -22.68
CA TYR A 56 10.77 26.21 -22.36
C TYR A 56 10.95 26.50 -20.87
N ARG A 57 12.16 26.24 -20.36
CA ARG A 57 12.57 26.61 -19.00
C ARG A 57 13.35 27.93 -19.05
N ARG A 58 12.84 28.98 -18.39
CA ARG A 58 13.43 30.33 -18.45
C ARG A 58 14.83 30.40 -17.84
N HIS A 59 15.04 29.70 -16.71
CA HIS A 59 16.29 29.66 -15.96
C HIS A 59 16.95 28.28 -16.06
N GLY A 60 18.06 28.06 -15.33
CA GLY A 60 18.71 26.75 -15.18
C GLY A 60 17.81 25.71 -14.52
N HIS A 61 18.36 24.54 -14.16
CA HIS A 61 17.56 23.50 -13.49
C HIS A 61 16.97 23.99 -12.16
N ASN A 62 17.73 24.84 -11.48
CA ASN A 62 17.27 25.74 -10.45
C ASN A 62 17.73 27.17 -10.80
N GLU A 63 17.27 28.17 -10.07
CA GLU A 63 17.54 29.58 -10.37
C GLU A 63 19.01 30.00 -10.20
N GLY A 64 19.81 29.23 -9.45
CA GLY A 64 21.24 29.46 -9.25
C GLY A 64 22.15 28.73 -10.25
N ASP A 65 21.58 27.88 -11.10
CA ASP A 65 22.31 27.07 -12.07
C ASP A 65 22.50 27.83 -13.39
N GLU A 66 23.68 27.66 -14.03
CA GLU A 66 24.05 28.33 -15.28
C GLU A 66 23.90 27.37 -16.47
N PRO A 67 22.77 27.41 -17.20
CA PRO A 67 22.48 26.41 -18.22
C PRO A 67 23.24 26.62 -19.53
N SER A 68 23.78 27.82 -19.78
CA SER A 68 24.51 28.09 -21.02
C SER A 68 25.79 27.26 -21.15
N TYR A 69 26.31 26.70 -20.05
CA TYR A 69 27.45 25.78 -20.08
C TYR A 69 27.18 24.50 -20.87
N THR A 70 25.92 24.04 -20.93
CA THR A 70 25.56 22.78 -21.58
C THR A 70 24.47 22.92 -22.65
N GLN A 71 23.69 24.02 -22.63
CA GLN A 71 22.67 24.32 -23.66
C GLN A 71 22.76 25.77 -24.23
N PRO A 72 23.95 26.24 -24.68
CA PRO A 72 24.17 27.66 -25.02
C PRO A 72 23.26 28.18 -26.13
N ARG A 73 23.06 27.42 -27.21
CA ARG A 73 22.21 27.85 -28.33
C ARG A 73 20.74 27.96 -27.95
N MET A 74 20.23 27.01 -27.15
CA MET A 74 18.85 27.01 -26.68
C MET A 74 18.59 28.24 -25.79
N TYR A 75 19.49 28.51 -24.85
CA TYR A 75 19.33 29.64 -23.94
C TYR A 75 19.56 31.00 -24.59
N ALA A 76 20.35 31.09 -25.66
CA ALA A 76 20.40 32.29 -26.50
C ALA A 76 19.03 32.63 -27.10
N LEU A 77 18.34 31.62 -27.67
CA LEU A 77 16.98 31.80 -28.21
C LEU A 77 15.97 32.15 -27.11
N ILE A 78 16.01 31.45 -25.97
CA ILE A 78 15.10 31.73 -24.85
C ILE A 78 15.28 33.17 -24.36
N LYS A 79 16.53 33.68 -24.27
CA LYS A 79 16.82 35.05 -23.83
C LYS A 79 16.16 36.11 -24.70
N GLU A 80 16.10 35.89 -26.02
CA GLU A 80 15.45 36.78 -26.98
C GLU A 80 13.93 36.60 -27.05
N HIS A 81 13.43 35.46 -26.55
CA HIS A 81 12.01 35.11 -26.60
C HIS A 81 11.21 35.80 -25.49
N ALA A 82 10.23 36.62 -25.87
CA ALA A 82 9.36 37.33 -24.92
C ALA A 82 8.53 36.33 -24.07
N PRO A 83 8.35 36.59 -22.76
CA PRO A 83 7.56 35.71 -21.90
C PRO A 83 6.10 35.55 -22.37
N VAL A 84 5.51 34.37 -22.16
CA VAL A 84 4.13 34.04 -22.57
C VAL A 84 3.11 35.09 -22.10
N ARG A 85 3.23 35.55 -20.84
CA ARG A 85 2.38 36.61 -20.28
C ARG A 85 2.41 37.90 -21.13
N GLN A 86 3.61 38.32 -21.56
CA GLN A 86 3.76 39.53 -22.35
C GLN A 86 3.13 39.34 -23.74
N ARG A 87 3.45 38.23 -24.40
CA ARG A 87 2.93 37.91 -25.74
C ARG A 87 1.40 37.82 -25.76
N TYR A 88 0.81 37.18 -24.75
CA TYR A 88 -0.64 37.09 -24.66
C TYR A 88 -1.29 38.44 -24.32
N GLY A 89 -0.66 39.26 -23.48
CA GLY A 89 -1.11 40.64 -23.25
C GLY A 89 -1.11 41.46 -24.54
N GLU A 90 -0.03 41.40 -25.33
CA GLU A 90 0.07 42.04 -26.64
C GLU A 90 -1.00 41.53 -27.61
N PHE A 91 -1.27 40.23 -27.62
CA PHE A 91 -2.36 39.64 -28.41
C PHE A 91 -3.73 40.22 -28.02
N LEU A 92 -4.05 40.29 -26.73
CA LEU A 92 -5.32 40.85 -26.25
C LEU A 92 -5.47 42.33 -26.54
N ILE A 93 -4.36 43.08 -26.50
CA ILE A 93 -4.33 44.49 -26.92
C ILE A 93 -4.63 44.61 -28.41
N ASN A 94 -3.96 43.83 -29.24
CA ASN A 94 -4.16 43.84 -30.69
C ASN A 94 -5.57 43.38 -31.09
N ALA A 95 -6.18 42.49 -30.30
CA ALA A 95 -7.56 42.04 -30.46
C ALA A 95 -8.60 43.06 -29.94
N GLY A 96 -8.17 44.16 -29.30
CA GLY A 96 -9.06 45.18 -28.74
C GLY A 96 -9.83 44.74 -27.49
N VAL A 97 -9.42 43.63 -26.87
CA VAL A 97 -10.06 43.08 -25.66
C VAL A 97 -9.57 43.78 -24.40
N MET A 98 -8.30 44.20 -24.39
CA MET A 98 -7.68 44.93 -23.29
C MET A 98 -6.89 46.12 -23.82
N THR A 99 -6.64 47.12 -22.99
CA THR A 99 -5.69 48.19 -23.28
C THR A 99 -4.33 47.91 -22.62
N THR A 100 -3.29 48.63 -23.04
CA THR A 100 -1.98 48.60 -22.37
C THR A 100 -2.08 48.95 -20.89
N VAL A 101 -2.98 49.87 -20.52
CA VAL A 101 -3.23 50.27 -19.14
C VAL A 101 -3.81 49.10 -18.35
N ASP A 102 -4.80 48.39 -18.91
CA ASP A 102 -5.42 47.24 -18.23
C ASP A 102 -4.41 46.13 -17.95
N VAL A 103 -3.57 45.79 -18.94
CA VAL A 103 -2.56 44.73 -18.81
C VAL A 103 -1.52 45.09 -17.75
N GLU A 104 -1.06 46.34 -17.71
CA GLU A 104 -0.07 46.79 -16.73
C GLU A 104 -0.68 46.91 -15.32
N GLN A 105 -1.92 47.40 -15.20
CA GLN A 105 -2.63 47.46 -13.93
C GLN A 105 -2.87 46.06 -13.35
N LEU A 106 -3.23 45.07 -14.18
CA LEU A 106 -3.38 43.69 -13.75
C LEU A 106 -2.04 43.12 -13.23
N ARG A 107 -0.93 43.41 -13.92
CA ARG A 107 0.40 43.00 -13.50
C ARG A 107 0.78 43.62 -12.15
N GLN A 108 0.58 44.92 -11.99
CA GLN A 108 0.94 45.66 -10.78
C GLN A 108 0.09 45.22 -9.58
N SER A 109 -1.23 45.12 -9.76
CA SER A 109 -2.14 44.66 -8.71
C SER A 109 -1.83 43.23 -8.25
N THR A 110 -1.53 42.32 -9.18
CA THR A 110 -1.11 40.94 -8.85
C THR A 110 0.20 40.92 -8.07
N TYR A 111 1.18 41.73 -8.50
CA TYR A 111 2.46 41.84 -7.79
C TYR A 111 2.28 42.41 -6.37
N GLN A 112 1.51 43.48 -6.24
CA GLN A 112 1.22 44.09 -4.95
C GLN A 112 0.49 43.11 -4.03
N HIS A 113 -0.45 42.32 -4.55
CA HIS A 113 -1.13 41.29 -3.78
C HIS A 113 -0.15 40.26 -3.20
N PHE A 114 0.84 39.80 -3.96
CA PHE A 114 1.88 38.91 -3.44
C PHE A 114 2.77 39.58 -2.38
N VAL A 115 3.09 40.87 -2.55
CA VAL A 115 3.82 41.66 -1.55
C VAL A 115 3.02 41.77 -0.24
N ASP A 116 1.71 42.00 -0.35
CA ASP A 116 0.83 42.13 0.81
C ASP A 116 0.73 40.79 1.57
N ILE A 117 0.57 39.67 0.86
CA ILE A 117 0.61 38.33 1.44
C ILE A 117 1.93 38.08 2.16
N GLN A 118 3.06 38.39 1.52
CA GLN A 118 4.38 38.19 2.13
C GLN A 118 4.57 39.06 3.38
N THR A 119 4.07 40.29 3.34
CA THR A 119 4.14 41.23 4.47
C THR A 119 3.28 40.74 5.63
N ALA A 120 2.05 40.32 5.35
CA ALA A 120 1.14 39.74 6.34
C ALA A 120 1.72 38.45 6.96
N PHE A 121 2.30 37.58 6.14
CA PHE A 121 2.99 36.37 6.61
C PHE A 121 4.13 36.73 7.56
N LYS A 122 5.05 37.63 7.15
CA LYS A 122 6.17 38.08 7.99
C LYS A 122 5.72 38.69 9.31
N ALA A 123 4.62 39.45 9.31
CA ALA A 123 4.03 40.03 10.52
C ALA A 123 3.37 38.98 11.44
N GLY A 124 3.03 37.80 10.90
CA GLY A 124 2.46 36.66 11.62
C GLY A 124 3.48 35.61 12.09
N ILE A 125 4.74 35.67 11.63
CA ILE A 125 5.81 34.77 12.08
C ILE A 125 6.00 34.95 13.60
N GLY A 126 5.80 33.86 14.36
CA GLY A 126 5.87 33.84 15.83
C GLY A 126 4.52 34.04 16.55
N LYS A 127 3.43 34.30 15.82
CA LYS A 127 2.05 34.39 16.39
C LYS A 127 1.19 33.17 16.12
N GLN A 128 1.60 32.29 15.22
CA GLN A 128 0.94 31.01 15.03
C GLN A 128 1.59 29.96 15.93
N PRO A 129 0.81 29.17 16.69
CA PRO A 129 1.36 27.96 17.29
C PRO A 129 2.00 27.15 16.16
N SER A 130 3.20 26.62 16.40
CA SER A 130 3.80 25.76 15.39
C SER A 130 2.88 24.56 15.19
N VAL A 131 2.74 24.10 13.94
CA VAL A 131 2.06 22.83 13.65
C VAL A 131 2.74 21.69 14.44
N ALA A 132 4.04 21.83 14.71
CA ALA A 132 4.79 20.95 15.62
C ALA A 132 4.34 21.00 17.10
N ALA A 133 3.80 22.13 17.57
CA ALA A 133 3.24 22.27 18.93
C ALA A 133 1.80 21.78 19.04
N GLU A 134 1.00 21.84 17.97
CA GLU A 134 -0.33 21.20 17.91
C GLU A 134 -0.23 19.68 17.71
N GLN A 135 0.79 19.20 16.98
CA GLN A 135 1.10 17.77 16.86
C GLN A 135 1.88 17.19 18.04
N ALA A 136 2.26 18.02 19.01
CA ALA A 136 2.74 17.58 20.32
C ALA A 136 1.58 17.15 21.25
N GLU A 137 0.38 16.91 20.69
CA GLU A 137 -0.56 15.98 21.33
C GLU A 137 0.17 14.65 21.57
N ALA A 138 0.12 14.21 22.83
CA ALA A 138 0.87 13.08 23.37
C ALA A 138 1.03 11.96 22.34
N VAL A 139 2.27 11.44 22.17
CA VAL A 139 2.54 10.19 21.45
C VAL A 139 1.38 9.25 21.75
N PRO A 140 0.51 8.95 20.77
CA PRO A 140 -0.75 8.33 21.11
C PRO A 140 -0.40 6.99 21.74
N VAL A 141 -0.86 6.82 22.99
CA VAL A 141 -0.51 5.66 23.79
C VAL A 141 -1.00 4.45 23.01
N ASP A 142 -0.08 3.52 22.74
CA ASP A 142 -0.40 2.21 22.22
C ASP A 142 -1.32 1.53 23.24
N ARG A 143 -2.63 1.59 22.98
CA ARG A 143 -3.62 0.91 23.79
C ARG A 143 -3.85 -0.45 23.17
N ASP A 144 -3.81 -1.47 24.02
CA ASP A 144 -4.22 -2.80 23.62
C ASP A 144 -5.66 -2.76 23.11
N VAL A 145 -5.89 -3.49 22.02
CA VAL A 145 -7.18 -3.64 21.36
C VAL A 145 -7.63 -5.08 21.48
N GLU A 146 -8.93 -5.27 21.74
CA GLU A 146 -9.51 -6.61 21.80
C GLU A 146 -9.54 -7.23 20.40
N THR A 147 -8.80 -8.33 20.26
CA THR A 147 -8.66 -9.07 19.00
C THR A 147 -9.25 -10.48 19.07
N ALA A 148 -9.66 -10.93 20.25
CA ALA A 148 -10.45 -12.15 20.41
C ALA A 148 -11.77 -12.08 19.61
N VAL A 149 -12.32 -13.23 19.25
CA VAL A 149 -13.63 -13.37 18.59
C VAL A 149 -14.36 -14.55 19.21
N ALA A 150 -15.63 -14.37 19.59
CA ALA A 150 -16.42 -15.43 20.18
C ALA A 150 -16.43 -16.73 19.34
N VAL A 151 -16.37 -17.88 20.02
CA VAL A 151 -16.34 -19.22 19.42
C VAL A 151 -17.50 -19.43 18.45
N GLU A 152 -18.69 -18.98 18.82
CA GLU A 152 -19.91 -19.10 18.02
C GLU A 152 -19.77 -18.33 16.70
N THR A 153 -19.18 -17.13 16.75
CA THR A 153 -18.92 -16.30 15.58
C THR A 153 -17.87 -16.96 14.68
N LEU A 154 -16.74 -17.41 15.23
CA LEU A 154 -15.69 -18.10 14.45
C LEU A 154 -16.23 -19.37 13.76
N THR A 155 -17.07 -20.14 14.47
CA THR A 155 -17.70 -21.34 13.94
C THR A 155 -18.66 -21.01 12.79
N ALA A 156 -19.50 -20.00 12.96
CA ALA A 156 -20.43 -19.55 11.91
C ALA A 156 -19.68 -19.01 10.68
N LEU A 157 -18.61 -18.26 10.88
CA LEU A 157 -17.80 -17.72 9.78
C LEU A 157 -17.06 -18.82 9.01
N ASN A 158 -16.50 -19.82 9.70
CA ASN A 158 -15.86 -20.96 9.05
C ASN A 158 -16.82 -21.68 8.11
N GLU A 159 -18.02 -21.97 8.59
CA GLU A 159 -19.10 -22.58 7.80
C GLU A 159 -19.47 -21.77 6.56
N GLN A 160 -19.61 -20.45 6.70
CA GLN A 160 -19.93 -19.56 5.59
C GLN A 160 -18.80 -19.48 4.55
N LEU A 161 -17.54 -19.46 5.00
CA LEU A 161 -16.35 -19.36 4.12
C LEU A 161 -16.15 -20.60 3.24
N ILE A 162 -16.65 -21.76 3.66
CA ILE A 162 -16.56 -23.02 2.90
C ILE A 162 -17.88 -23.42 2.24
N THR A 163 -18.85 -22.50 2.18
CA THR A 163 -20.13 -22.71 1.51
C THR A 163 -20.17 -21.93 0.19
N TRP A 164 -20.70 -22.54 -0.86
CA TRP A 164 -20.90 -21.91 -2.17
C TRP A 164 -22.28 -22.22 -2.74
N PRO A 165 -22.77 -21.44 -3.72
CA PRO A 165 -24.11 -21.59 -4.28
C PRO A 165 -24.36 -22.97 -4.90
N GLN A 166 -25.63 -23.41 -4.89
CA GLN A 166 -26.05 -24.62 -5.58
C GLN A 166 -25.69 -24.53 -7.07
N GLY A 167 -25.08 -25.59 -7.62
CA GLY A 167 -24.64 -25.64 -9.01
C GLY A 167 -23.19 -25.19 -9.22
N PHE A 168 -22.58 -24.48 -8.26
CA PHE A 168 -21.15 -24.16 -8.29
C PHE A 168 -20.32 -25.42 -7.98
N SER A 169 -19.36 -25.72 -8.85
CA SER A 169 -18.56 -26.94 -8.82
C SER A 169 -17.07 -26.61 -8.73
N PRO A 170 -16.52 -26.32 -7.52
CA PRO A 170 -15.09 -26.13 -7.36
C PRO A 170 -14.33 -27.41 -7.71
N HIS A 171 -13.03 -27.28 -7.99
CA HIS A 171 -12.19 -28.44 -8.28
C HIS A 171 -12.20 -29.46 -7.12
N PRO A 172 -12.39 -30.77 -7.36
CA PRO A 172 -12.58 -31.76 -6.28
C PRO A 172 -11.43 -31.84 -5.26
N LYS A 173 -10.18 -31.60 -5.68
CA LYS A 173 -9.04 -31.53 -4.75
C LYS A 173 -9.14 -30.33 -3.80
N LEU A 174 -9.66 -29.20 -4.28
CA LEU A 174 -9.85 -27.99 -3.48
C LEU A 174 -11.01 -28.17 -2.50
N VAL A 175 -12.12 -28.79 -2.92
CA VAL A 175 -13.22 -29.15 -2.01
C VAL A 175 -12.71 -29.95 -0.82
N LYS A 176 -11.88 -30.99 -1.04
CA LYS A 176 -11.26 -31.76 0.04
C LYS A 176 -10.33 -30.94 0.95
N GLN A 177 -9.72 -29.87 0.44
CA GLN A 177 -8.89 -28.98 1.23
C GLN A 177 -9.74 -28.05 2.10
N LEU A 178 -10.79 -27.46 1.53
CA LEU A 178 -11.70 -26.56 2.24
C LEU A 178 -12.53 -27.31 3.30
N GLU A 179 -13.04 -28.50 2.97
CA GLU A 179 -13.83 -29.31 3.91
C GLU A 179 -13.03 -29.76 5.15
N ARG A 180 -11.70 -29.85 5.06
CA ARG A 180 -10.86 -30.09 6.25
C ARG A 180 -10.95 -28.96 7.27
N ARG A 181 -11.20 -27.71 6.84
CA ARG A 181 -11.39 -26.57 7.75
C ARG A 181 -12.65 -26.71 8.61
N ARG A 182 -13.65 -27.47 8.16
CA ARG A 182 -14.89 -27.73 8.91
C ARG A 182 -14.62 -28.43 10.23
N GLY A 183 -13.84 -29.52 10.20
CA GLY A 183 -13.47 -30.29 11.39
C GLY A 183 -12.35 -29.67 12.22
N ALA A 184 -11.49 -28.87 11.57
CA ALA A 184 -10.30 -28.27 12.17
C ALA A 184 -10.56 -27.43 13.44
N LEU A 185 -11.74 -26.82 13.58
CA LEU A 185 -12.07 -26.01 14.76
C LEU A 185 -12.19 -26.84 16.05
N THR A 186 -12.45 -28.14 15.92
CA THR A 186 -12.60 -29.06 17.07
C THR A 186 -11.32 -29.83 17.39
N GLU A 187 -10.32 -29.75 16.52
CA GLU A 187 -9.05 -30.45 16.66
C GLU A 187 -8.00 -29.50 17.28
N PRO A 188 -7.31 -29.89 18.37
CA PRO A 188 -6.18 -29.12 18.88
C PRO A 188 -5.10 -28.97 17.80
N GLY A 189 -4.70 -27.73 17.49
CA GLY A 189 -3.76 -27.44 16.41
C GLY A 189 -4.34 -27.62 15.00
N GLY A 190 -5.66 -27.78 14.85
CA GLY A 190 -6.30 -28.00 13.55
C GLY A 190 -6.31 -26.77 12.63
N ILE A 191 -6.20 -25.55 13.18
CA ILE A 191 -6.29 -24.31 12.42
C ILE A 191 -4.93 -23.99 11.81
N ASP A 192 -4.84 -24.12 10.48
CA ASP A 192 -3.67 -23.72 9.69
C ASP A 192 -3.63 -22.20 9.42
N TRP A 193 -2.52 -21.74 8.83
CA TRP A 193 -2.27 -20.32 8.59
C TRP A 193 -3.32 -19.65 7.69
N GLY A 194 -3.71 -20.31 6.59
CA GLY A 194 -4.70 -19.77 5.66
C GLY A 194 -6.11 -19.79 6.24
N HIS A 195 -6.41 -20.72 7.13
CA HIS A 195 -7.66 -20.77 7.86
C HIS A 195 -7.76 -19.63 8.89
N ALA A 196 -6.71 -19.43 9.70
CA ALA A 196 -6.65 -18.31 10.66
C ALA A 196 -6.75 -16.95 9.95
N GLU A 197 -6.07 -16.77 8.81
CA GLU A 197 -6.17 -15.57 7.98
C GLU A 197 -7.62 -15.31 7.53
N ALA A 198 -8.29 -16.32 6.98
CA ALA A 198 -9.66 -16.19 6.50
C ALA A 198 -10.63 -15.83 7.63
N LEU A 199 -10.46 -16.40 8.82
CA LEU A 199 -11.25 -16.08 10.01
C LEU A 199 -10.97 -14.65 10.51
N ALA A 200 -9.72 -14.19 10.46
CA ALA A 200 -9.37 -12.81 10.80
C ALA A 200 -10.06 -11.81 9.88
N PHE A 201 -9.99 -12.04 8.57
CA PHE A 201 -10.66 -11.18 7.58
C PHE A 201 -12.18 -11.22 7.74
N ALA A 202 -12.78 -12.41 7.81
CA ALA A 202 -14.23 -12.57 7.91
C ALA A 202 -14.80 -11.91 9.18
N SER A 203 -14.11 -12.04 10.32
CA SER A 203 -14.54 -11.39 11.57
C SER A 203 -14.47 -9.87 11.50
N LEU A 204 -13.42 -9.31 10.88
CA LEU A 204 -13.30 -7.87 10.66
C LEU A 204 -14.42 -7.32 9.76
N LEU A 205 -14.80 -8.05 8.70
CA LEU A 205 -15.93 -7.67 7.85
C LEU A 205 -17.26 -7.66 8.63
N GLY A 206 -17.47 -8.65 9.50
CA GLY A 206 -18.62 -8.71 10.40
C GLY A 206 -18.64 -7.59 11.45
N GLU A 207 -17.47 -7.07 11.82
CA GLU A 207 -17.31 -5.95 12.75
C GLU A 207 -17.35 -4.57 12.05
N GLY A 208 -17.45 -4.53 10.72
CA GLY A 208 -17.57 -3.30 9.95
C GLY A 208 -16.26 -2.67 9.50
N THR A 209 -15.14 -3.40 9.53
CA THR A 209 -13.87 -2.96 8.96
C THR A 209 -13.76 -3.40 7.48
N PRO A 210 -13.73 -2.47 6.52
CA PRO A 210 -13.49 -2.82 5.12
C PRO A 210 -12.07 -3.37 4.92
N LEU A 211 -11.93 -4.31 3.98
CA LEU A 211 -10.66 -4.94 3.67
C LEU A 211 -10.31 -4.78 2.20
N ARG A 212 -9.02 -4.58 1.92
CA ARG A 212 -8.49 -4.63 0.57
C ARG A 212 -7.24 -5.51 0.57
N LEU A 213 -7.25 -6.61 -0.20
CA LEU A 213 -6.10 -7.48 -0.40
C LEU A 213 -5.71 -7.48 -1.88
N THR A 214 -4.48 -7.07 -2.14
CA THR A 214 -3.90 -7.08 -3.50
C THR A 214 -2.51 -7.70 -3.52
N GLY A 215 -2.12 -8.21 -4.68
CA GLY A 215 -0.82 -8.83 -4.91
C GLY A 215 -0.88 -9.79 -6.08
N GLN A 216 0.27 -10.26 -6.55
CA GLN A 216 0.30 -11.24 -7.63
C GLN A 216 -0.23 -12.58 -7.12
N ASP A 217 -1.27 -13.11 -7.76
CA ASP A 217 -1.95 -14.35 -7.36
C ASP A 217 -2.49 -14.37 -5.92
N ALA A 218 -2.70 -13.20 -5.31
CA ALA A 218 -3.11 -13.07 -3.90
C ALA A 218 -4.43 -13.79 -3.60
N GLU A 219 -5.35 -13.87 -4.56
CA GLU A 219 -6.67 -14.51 -4.42
C GLU A 219 -6.59 -16.00 -4.06
N ARG A 220 -5.72 -16.73 -4.76
CA ARG A 220 -5.39 -18.14 -4.49
C ARG A 220 -4.33 -18.26 -3.40
N GLY A 221 -3.45 -17.26 -3.33
CA GLY A 221 -2.15 -17.28 -2.68
C GLY A 221 -1.11 -18.00 -3.54
N THR A 222 0.11 -17.46 -3.59
CA THR A 222 1.26 -18.05 -4.29
C THR A 222 1.40 -19.54 -3.96
N PHE A 223 1.33 -19.87 -2.67
CA PHE A 223 1.49 -21.23 -2.13
C PHE A 223 0.20 -22.06 -2.10
N SER A 224 -0.89 -21.61 -2.76
CA SER A 224 -2.18 -22.31 -2.80
C SER A 224 -2.71 -22.65 -1.40
N HIS A 225 -2.65 -21.68 -0.49
CA HIS A 225 -3.05 -21.83 0.91
C HIS A 225 -4.32 -21.03 1.24
N ARG A 226 -4.60 -19.97 0.48
CA ARG A 226 -5.61 -18.97 0.81
C ARG A 226 -6.99 -19.30 0.24
N HIS A 227 -7.09 -19.39 -1.08
CA HIS A 227 -8.32 -19.73 -1.82
C HIS A 227 -9.55 -18.90 -1.44
N LEU A 228 -9.40 -17.57 -1.33
CA LEU A 228 -10.54 -16.67 -1.08
C LEU A 228 -11.40 -16.46 -2.33
N MET A 229 -10.80 -16.59 -3.52
CA MET A 229 -11.52 -16.70 -4.79
C MET A 229 -11.55 -18.17 -5.24
N LEU A 230 -12.75 -18.69 -5.49
CA LEU A 230 -12.99 -20.01 -6.07
C LEU A 230 -13.35 -19.85 -7.54
N HIS A 231 -13.01 -20.85 -8.35
CA HIS A 231 -13.44 -20.94 -9.75
C HIS A 231 -14.22 -22.23 -9.98
N ASP A 232 -15.35 -22.12 -10.65
CA ASP A 232 -16.11 -23.26 -11.13
C ASP A 232 -15.29 -24.02 -12.18
N ALA A 233 -15.06 -25.30 -11.95
CA ALA A 233 -14.20 -26.11 -12.81
C ALA A 233 -14.80 -26.39 -14.20
N LYS A 234 -16.10 -26.15 -14.40
CA LYS A 234 -16.82 -26.38 -15.65
C LYS A 234 -17.06 -25.09 -16.43
N THR A 235 -17.40 -24.01 -15.74
CA THR A 235 -17.80 -22.74 -16.38
C THR A 235 -16.72 -21.67 -16.33
N GLY A 236 -15.73 -21.79 -15.43
CA GLY A 236 -14.74 -20.75 -15.16
C GLY A 236 -15.29 -19.57 -14.36
N GLN A 237 -16.57 -19.59 -13.97
CA GLN A 237 -17.17 -18.54 -13.15
C GLN A 237 -16.46 -18.45 -11.80
N SER A 238 -16.13 -17.23 -11.39
CA SER A 238 -15.50 -16.98 -10.09
C SER A 238 -16.54 -16.73 -8.99
N HIS A 239 -16.23 -17.16 -7.77
CA HIS A 239 -17.03 -16.89 -6.58
C HIS A 239 -16.12 -16.79 -5.35
N ALA A 240 -16.25 -15.70 -4.59
CA ALA A 240 -15.54 -15.50 -3.33
C ALA A 240 -16.53 -15.50 -2.16
N PRO A 241 -16.66 -16.59 -1.38
CA PRO A 241 -17.60 -16.65 -0.26
C PRO A 241 -17.43 -15.49 0.73
N ILE A 242 -16.18 -15.06 0.95
CA ILE A 242 -15.84 -13.96 1.87
C ILE A 242 -16.46 -12.61 1.47
N GLN A 243 -16.76 -12.38 0.18
CA GLN A 243 -17.41 -11.15 -0.30
C GLN A 243 -18.94 -11.18 -0.15
N SER A 244 -19.51 -12.29 0.29
CA SER A 244 -20.96 -12.49 0.42
C SER A 244 -21.36 -13.12 1.76
N LEU A 245 -20.57 -12.90 2.82
CA LEU A 245 -20.84 -13.43 4.15
C LEU A 245 -22.15 -12.86 4.73
N PRO A 246 -23.11 -13.71 5.16
CA PRO A 246 -24.27 -13.26 5.90
C PRO A 246 -23.88 -12.47 7.15
N GLY A 247 -24.36 -11.23 7.26
CA GLY A 247 -24.08 -10.36 8.41
C GLY A 247 -22.79 -9.54 8.31
N ALA A 248 -22.06 -9.60 7.18
CA ALA A 248 -20.97 -8.66 6.93
C ALA A 248 -21.48 -7.21 6.92
N LEU A 249 -20.78 -6.33 7.64
CA LEU A 249 -21.10 -4.91 7.76
C LEU A 249 -20.21 -4.03 6.87
N ALA A 250 -19.16 -4.62 6.28
CA ALA A 250 -18.23 -3.94 5.38
C ALA A 250 -17.82 -4.83 4.19
N PRO A 251 -17.39 -4.24 3.07
CA PRO A 251 -16.97 -4.99 1.89
C PRO A 251 -15.51 -5.46 1.99
N MET A 252 -15.19 -6.51 1.23
CA MET A 252 -13.82 -6.90 0.90
C MET A 252 -13.54 -6.70 -0.58
N GLU A 253 -12.50 -5.94 -0.86
CA GLU A 253 -11.85 -5.85 -2.17
C GLU A 253 -10.72 -6.87 -2.25
N LEU A 254 -10.76 -7.70 -3.29
CA LEU A 254 -9.84 -8.80 -3.46
C LEU A 254 -9.43 -8.85 -4.93
N TYR A 255 -8.14 -8.61 -5.20
CA TYR A 255 -7.64 -8.48 -6.57
C TYR A 255 -6.26 -9.11 -6.75
N ASN A 256 -6.10 -9.86 -7.84
CA ASN A 256 -4.77 -10.13 -8.38
C ASN A 256 -4.21 -8.87 -9.07
N SER A 257 -3.03 -8.41 -8.63
CA SER A 257 -2.35 -7.27 -9.26
C SER A 257 -1.70 -7.66 -10.60
N PRO A 258 -1.41 -6.71 -11.49
CA PRO A 258 -0.45 -6.96 -12.56
C PRO A 258 0.94 -7.30 -11.99
N LEU A 259 1.83 -7.78 -12.86
CA LEU A 259 3.22 -8.11 -12.50
C LEU A 259 4.06 -6.83 -12.38
N SER A 260 3.81 -6.08 -11.31
CA SER A 260 4.48 -4.83 -10.98
C SER A 260 4.42 -4.57 -9.48
N GLU A 261 5.56 -4.46 -8.81
CA GLU A 261 5.64 -4.12 -7.40
C GLU A 261 5.57 -2.60 -7.21
N LEU A 262 6.38 -1.82 -7.96
CA LEU A 262 6.53 -0.39 -7.75
C LEU A 262 5.21 0.38 -7.86
N ALA A 263 4.50 0.21 -8.99
CA ALA A 263 3.25 0.92 -9.22
C ALA A 263 2.11 0.38 -8.36
N ALA A 264 2.05 -0.93 -8.10
CA ALA A 264 1.00 -1.52 -7.26
C ALA A 264 1.14 -1.06 -5.81
N ILE A 265 2.35 -1.11 -5.22
CA ILE A 265 2.59 -0.56 -3.88
C ILE A 265 2.33 0.95 -3.85
N GLY A 266 2.70 1.67 -4.91
CA GLY A 266 2.35 3.09 -5.08
C GLY A 266 0.85 3.36 -4.97
N PHE A 267 0.06 2.55 -5.66
CA PHE A 267 -1.40 2.61 -5.62
C PHE A 267 -1.93 2.26 -4.21
N GLU A 268 -1.51 1.15 -3.63
CA GLU A 268 -1.99 0.72 -2.31
C GLU A 268 -1.59 1.69 -1.19
N TYR A 269 -0.42 2.33 -1.29
CA TYR A 269 -0.03 3.41 -0.41
C TYR A 269 -0.99 4.60 -0.52
N GLY A 270 -1.28 5.06 -1.74
CA GLY A 270 -2.24 6.14 -1.96
C GLY A 270 -3.66 5.78 -1.50
N TYR A 271 -4.07 4.53 -1.67
CA TYR A 271 -5.36 4.04 -1.18
C TYR A 271 -5.41 4.08 0.35
N ALA A 272 -4.38 3.55 1.02
CA ALA A 272 -4.33 3.43 2.48
C ALA A 272 -4.23 4.77 3.23
N THR A 273 -3.71 5.83 2.60
CA THR A 273 -3.68 7.17 3.22
C THR A 273 -5.04 7.87 3.20
N VAL A 274 -5.94 7.46 2.30
CA VAL A 274 -7.30 8.01 2.18
C VAL A 274 -8.31 7.13 2.90
N ALA A 275 -8.27 5.81 2.67
CA ALA A 275 -9.18 4.84 3.25
C ALA A 275 -8.71 4.37 4.65
N ARG A 276 -8.58 5.32 5.59
CA ARG A 276 -7.96 5.09 6.91
C ARG A 276 -8.67 4.03 7.77
N GLU A 277 -9.97 3.85 7.59
CA GLU A 277 -10.78 2.83 8.27
C GLU A 277 -10.66 1.43 7.67
N SER A 278 -9.98 1.27 6.52
CA SER A 278 -9.82 -0.02 5.86
C SER A 278 -8.51 -0.69 6.27
N LEU A 279 -8.53 -2.02 6.40
CA LEU A 279 -7.31 -2.81 6.43
C LEU A 279 -6.85 -3.05 4.98
N VAL A 280 -5.84 -2.29 4.56
CA VAL A 280 -5.24 -2.39 3.22
C VAL A 280 -3.99 -3.26 3.29
N ILE A 281 -3.96 -4.30 2.47
CA ILE A 281 -2.92 -5.33 2.46
C ILE A 281 -2.37 -5.47 1.04
N TRP A 282 -1.05 -5.43 0.92
CA TRP A 282 -0.32 -5.81 -0.28
C TRP A 282 0.55 -7.05 0.01
N GLU A 283 0.46 -8.06 -0.83
CA GLU A 283 1.24 -9.30 -0.73
C GLU A 283 2.26 -9.40 -1.88
N ALA A 284 3.53 -9.60 -1.51
CA ALA A 284 4.57 -9.98 -2.46
C ALA A 284 4.43 -11.47 -2.81
N GLN A 285 4.71 -11.85 -4.06
CA GLN A 285 4.72 -13.27 -4.43
C GLN A 285 5.76 -14.06 -3.60
N PHE A 286 6.96 -13.48 -3.46
CA PHE A 286 7.97 -13.79 -2.46
C PHE A 286 8.49 -12.48 -1.87
N GLY A 287 8.87 -12.48 -0.59
CA GLY A 287 9.34 -11.27 0.08
C GLY A 287 10.58 -10.66 -0.58
N ASP A 288 11.37 -11.46 -1.30
CA ASP A 288 12.59 -11.04 -1.99
C ASP A 288 12.34 -9.94 -3.04
N PHE A 289 11.15 -9.92 -3.66
CA PHE A 289 10.80 -9.03 -4.78
C PHE A 289 10.40 -7.60 -4.37
N VAL A 290 10.23 -7.34 -3.07
CA VAL A 290 9.86 -6.00 -2.58
C VAL A 290 10.87 -4.91 -2.92
N ASN A 291 12.11 -5.30 -3.22
CA ASN A 291 13.16 -4.39 -3.66
C ASN A 291 12.82 -3.66 -4.99
N GLY A 292 11.94 -4.23 -5.83
CA GLY A 292 11.42 -3.54 -7.02
C GLY A 292 10.66 -2.26 -6.69
N ALA A 293 10.12 -2.16 -5.47
CA ALA A 293 9.39 -1.00 -4.95
C ALA A 293 10.17 -0.21 -3.88
N GLN A 294 11.50 -0.33 -3.83
CA GLN A 294 12.30 0.28 -2.74
C GLN A 294 12.05 1.79 -2.58
N VAL A 295 11.86 2.52 -3.68
CA VAL A 295 11.54 3.96 -3.64
C VAL A 295 10.24 4.23 -2.87
N MET A 296 9.23 3.36 -3.01
CA MET A 296 7.99 3.50 -2.25
C MET A 296 8.20 3.26 -0.76
N PHE A 297 8.99 2.24 -0.41
CA PHE A 297 9.32 1.98 0.99
C PHE A 297 10.08 3.15 1.62
N ASP A 298 11.17 3.58 0.98
CA ASP A 298 12.08 4.61 1.51
C ASP A 298 11.42 5.98 1.60
N GLN A 299 10.70 6.39 0.55
CA GLN A 299 10.24 7.77 0.41
C GLN A 299 8.82 8.02 0.89
N PHE A 300 8.04 6.95 1.06
CA PHE A 300 6.64 7.03 1.46
C PHE A 300 6.39 6.19 2.72
N VAL A 301 6.51 4.87 2.66
CA VAL A 301 6.09 3.99 3.77
C VAL A 301 6.78 4.36 5.09
N VAL A 302 8.11 4.51 5.11
CA VAL A 302 8.84 4.77 6.35
C VAL A 302 9.01 6.26 6.69
N ALA A 303 8.80 7.15 5.71
CA ALA A 303 9.18 8.56 5.85
C ALA A 303 8.00 9.54 5.88
N SER A 304 6.78 9.12 5.51
CA SER A 304 5.64 10.04 5.34
C SER A 304 5.17 10.70 6.62
N LEU A 305 5.23 9.98 7.75
CA LEU A 305 4.89 10.55 9.05
C LEU A 305 5.82 11.73 9.38
N ALA A 306 7.14 11.53 9.25
CA ALA A 306 8.13 12.56 9.55
C ALA A 306 8.13 13.71 8.53
N LYS A 307 7.94 13.42 7.24
CA LYS A 307 7.99 14.43 6.16
C LYS A 307 6.71 15.25 6.03
N TRP A 308 5.57 14.61 6.23
CA TRP A 308 4.26 15.16 5.84
C TRP A 308 3.18 15.01 6.91
N GLY A 309 3.46 14.39 8.05
CA GLY A 309 2.45 14.08 9.07
C GLY A 309 1.41 13.06 8.62
N VAL A 310 1.68 12.31 7.55
CA VAL A 310 0.74 11.34 6.96
C VAL A 310 0.97 9.96 7.56
N THR A 311 -0.10 9.38 8.12
CA THR A 311 -0.12 8.00 8.63
C THR A 311 -0.74 7.04 7.62
N SER A 312 -0.50 5.74 7.81
CA SER A 312 -1.08 4.67 6.99
C SER A 312 -1.14 3.38 7.80
N ARG A 313 -2.16 2.54 7.57
CA ARG A 313 -2.25 1.16 8.08
C ARG A 313 -1.80 0.11 7.06
N LEU A 314 -1.20 0.52 5.95
CA LEU A 314 -0.79 -0.39 4.87
C LEU A 314 0.05 -1.54 5.43
N THR A 315 -0.42 -2.75 5.17
CA THR A 315 0.19 -3.99 5.65
C THR A 315 0.84 -4.72 4.49
N PHE A 316 2.09 -5.14 4.68
CA PHE A 316 2.89 -5.86 3.70
C PHE A 316 3.06 -7.31 4.15
N LEU A 317 2.64 -8.26 3.31
CA LEU A 317 2.85 -9.69 3.51
C LEU A 317 4.04 -10.14 2.66
N LEU A 318 5.15 -10.48 3.32
CA LEU A 318 6.43 -10.77 2.66
C LEU A 318 6.84 -12.22 2.92
N PRO A 319 6.56 -13.16 2.01
CA PRO A 319 6.94 -14.56 2.21
C PRO A 319 8.44 -14.71 2.44
N HIS A 320 8.82 -15.28 3.59
CA HIS A 320 10.18 -15.31 4.12
C HIS A 320 10.49 -16.70 4.69
N GLY A 321 11.72 -17.17 4.50
CA GLY A 321 12.23 -18.39 5.12
C GLY A 321 13.32 -19.07 4.31
N TYR A 322 14.41 -19.45 4.98
CA TYR A 322 15.52 -20.21 4.38
C TYR A 322 15.14 -21.68 4.27
N GLU A 323 14.80 -22.11 3.05
CA GLU A 323 14.24 -23.44 2.75
C GLU A 323 14.92 -24.09 1.52
N GLY A 324 16.11 -23.61 1.15
CA GLY A 324 16.89 -24.15 0.04
C GLY A 324 16.40 -23.76 -1.37
N GLN A 325 15.52 -22.77 -1.49
CA GLN A 325 14.95 -22.33 -2.78
C GLN A 325 15.79 -21.30 -3.54
N GLY A 326 17.00 -20.99 -3.06
CA GLY A 326 17.93 -20.06 -3.70
C GLY A 326 17.82 -18.60 -3.23
N PRO A 327 18.63 -17.70 -3.80
CA PRO A 327 18.82 -16.33 -3.29
C PRO A 327 17.62 -15.40 -3.47
N GLU A 328 16.72 -15.67 -4.42
CA GLU A 328 15.54 -14.84 -4.72
C GLU A 328 14.22 -15.43 -4.18
N HIS A 329 14.28 -16.46 -3.33
CA HIS A 329 13.09 -17.12 -2.76
C HIS A 329 13.25 -17.45 -1.27
N SER A 330 14.10 -16.70 -0.55
CA SER A 330 14.48 -17.03 0.83
C SER A 330 14.27 -15.88 1.80
N SER A 331 14.53 -14.64 1.37
CA SER A 331 14.63 -13.51 2.29
C SER A 331 13.78 -12.33 1.84
N GLY A 332 12.73 -12.05 2.63
CA GLY A 332 12.06 -10.75 2.67
C GLY A 332 12.92 -9.58 3.15
N ARG A 333 14.25 -9.75 3.32
CA ARG A 333 15.20 -8.69 3.71
C ARG A 333 14.81 -7.96 4.99
N LEU A 334 14.44 -8.73 6.02
CA LEU A 334 14.02 -8.25 7.34
C LEU A 334 14.96 -7.16 7.90
N GLU A 335 16.27 -7.35 7.73
CA GLU A 335 17.30 -6.42 8.17
C GLU A 335 17.12 -5.00 7.62
N ARG A 336 16.59 -4.85 6.40
CA ARG A 336 16.37 -3.55 5.77
C ARG A 336 15.22 -2.80 6.43
N PHE A 337 14.12 -3.50 6.72
CA PHE A 337 12.98 -2.89 7.40
C PHE A 337 13.31 -2.50 8.84
N LEU A 338 14.10 -3.33 9.53
CA LEU A 338 14.61 -2.99 10.86
C LEU A 338 15.57 -1.80 10.83
N GLN A 339 16.44 -1.71 9.82
CA GLN A 339 17.33 -0.55 9.65
C GLN A 339 16.55 0.76 9.40
N SER A 340 15.43 0.69 8.67
CA SER A 340 14.58 1.84 8.38
C SER A 340 13.62 2.21 9.53
N ALA A 341 13.52 1.37 10.56
CA ALA A 341 12.62 1.61 11.69
C ALA A 341 13.24 2.63 12.67
N ALA A 342 12.60 3.78 12.79
CA ALA A 342 12.99 4.85 13.70
C ALA A 342 11.75 5.63 14.17
N GLU A 343 11.76 6.14 15.40
CA GLU A 343 10.69 7.00 15.94
C GLU A 343 9.27 6.41 15.81
N GLY A 344 9.16 5.07 15.83
CA GLY A 344 7.89 4.35 15.70
C GLY A 344 7.20 4.54 14.33
N ASN A 345 7.95 4.80 13.26
CA ASN A 345 7.43 5.01 11.90
C ASN A 345 6.81 3.74 11.27
N ILE A 346 7.30 2.55 11.61
CA ILE A 346 6.89 1.27 11.04
C ILE A 346 6.84 0.18 12.12
N ARG A 347 6.00 -0.84 11.89
CA ARG A 347 5.96 -2.08 12.68
C ARG A 347 6.49 -3.23 11.84
N VAL A 348 7.29 -4.10 12.44
CA VAL A 348 7.86 -5.27 11.78
C VAL A 348 7.59 -6.50 12.63
N ALA A 349 7.03 -7.54 12.02
CA ALA A 349 6.65 -8.77 12.70
C ALA A 349 7.08 -10.01 11.90
N ASN A 350 7.30 -11.11 12.62
CA ASN A 350 7.66 -12.41 12.07
C ASN A 350 7.02 -13.50 12.95
N CYS A 351 5.72 -13.68 12.75
CA CYS A 351 4.90 -14.61 13.52
C CYS A 351 5.37 -16.06 13.33
N SER A 352 5.19 -16.89 14.35
CA SER A 352 5.44 -18.33 14.28
C SER A 352 4.16 -19.17 14.29
N THR A 353 3.01 -18.64 14.76
CA THR A 353 1.74 -19.38 14.82
C THR A 353 0.60 -18.67 14.04
N PRO A 354 -0.40 -19.42 13.54
CA PRO A 354 -1.63 -18.90 12.96
C PRO A 354 -2.42 -17.99 13.90
N ALA A 355 -2.53 -18.31 15.19
CA ALA A 355 -3.20 -17.45 16.18
C ALA A 355 -2.52 -16.08 16.28
N GLN A 356 -1.19 -16.03 16.35
CA GLN A 356 -0.44 -14.77 16.36
C GLN A 356 -0.70 -13.95 15.10
N TYR A 357 -0.77 -14.60 13.94
CA TYR A 357 -1.09 -13.93 12.69
C TYR A 357 -2.53 -13.39 12.66
N PHE A 358 -3.51 -14.18 13.12
CA PHE A 358 -4.90 -13.77 13.28
C PHE A 358 -5.03 -12.51 14.16
N HIS A 359 -4.43 -12.54 15.35
CA HIS A 359 -4.49 -11.41 16.27
C HIS A 359 -3.73 -10.19 15.74
N LEU A 360 -2.60 -10.38 15.06
CA LEU A 360 -1.84 -9.27 14.49
C LEU A 360 -2.62 -8.54 13.38
N LEU A 361 -3.29 -9.27 12.48
CA LEU A 361 -4.13 -8.68 11.44
C LEU A 361 -5.29 -7.88 12.04
N ARG A 362 -6.01 -8.47 13.02
CA ARG A 362 -7.10 -7.80 13.72
C ARG A 362 -6.61 -6.60 14.54
N ARG A 363 -5.45 -6.71 15.17
CA ARG A 363 -4.81 -5.61 15.90
C ARG A 363 -4.52 -4.46 14.96
N GLN A 364 -3.90 -4.72 13.81
CA GLN A 364 -3.54 -3.69 12.83
C GLN A 364 -4.77 -2.94 12.29
N ALA A 365 -5.88 -3.64 12.06
CA ALA A 365 -7.15 -3.04 11.67
C ALA A 365 -7.74 -2.11 12.75
N LYS A 366 -7.67 -2.52 14.02
CA LYS A 366 -8.32 -1.83 15.14
C LYS A 366 -7.47 -0.77 15.82
N TRP A 367 -6.17 -0.75 15.54
CA TRP A 367 -5.22 0.07 16.27
C TRP A 367 -5.45 1.57 16.01
N SER A 368 -5.69 2.36 17.04
CA SER A 368 -5.84 3.82 16.93
C SER A 368 -4.59 4.51 16.38
N VAL A 369 -3.40 3.97 16.67
CA VAL A 369 -2.12 4.47 16.15
C VAL A 369 -1.85 3.81 14.81
N GLU A 370 -2.10 4.54 13.74
CA GLU A 370 -1.88 4.08 12.37
C GLU A 370 -0.39 4.08 12.03
N ARG A 371 0.18 2.90 11.80
CA ARG A 371 1.53 2.72 11.28
C ARG A 371 1.52 1.61 10.24
N PRO A 372 2.36 1.68 9.20
CA PRO A 372 2.54 0.56 8.30
C PRO A 372 3.05 -0.66 9.06
N LEU A 373 2.65 -1.84 8.60
CA LEU A 373 3.03 -3.12 9.20
C LEU A 373 3.69 -3.99 8.14
N VAL A 374 4.89 -4.48 8.42
CA VAL A 374 5.59 -5.46 7.58
C VAL A 374 5.59 -6.79 8.30
N ILE A 375 5.03 -7.81 7.66
CA ILE A 375 4.97 -9.17 8.19
C ILE A 375 5.83 -10.07 7.32
N MET A 376 6.86 -10.68 7.92
CA MET A 376 7.57 -11.81 7.33
C MET A 376 6.63 -13.02 7.38
N THR A 377 5.88 -13.25 6.31
CA THR A 377 4.91 -14.35 6.25
C THR A 377 5.60 -15.66 5.93
N PRO A 378 5.08 -16.81 6.41
CA PRO A 378 5.76 -18.08 6.23
C PRO A 378 5.53 -18.68 4.85
N LYS A 379 6.36 -19.67 4.51
CA LYS A 379 6.18 -20.56 3.36
C LYS A 379 5.93 -22.00 3.81
N SER A 380 6.89 -22.63 4.47
CA SER A 380 6.74 -23.99 5.04
C SER A 380 5.72 -24.07 6.18
N LEU A 381 5.66 -23.07 7.07
CA LEU A 381 4.71 -23.09 8.21
C LEU A 381 3.25 -23.05 7.77
N LEU A 382 2.95 -22.69 6.52
CA LEU A 382 1.60 -22.75 5.97
C LEU A 382 0.97 -24.15 6.07
N ARG A 383 1.79 -25.20 6.21
CA ARG A 383 1.35 -26.60 6.27
C ARG A 383 2.04 -27.43 7.35
N LEU A 384 2.87 -26.82 8.20
CA LEU A 384 3.57 -27.55 9.26
C LEU A 384 2.56 -27.88 10.38
N PRO A 385 2.26 -29.15 10.69
CA PRO A 385 1.28 -29.48 11.72
C PRO A 385 1.63 -28.94 13.10
N ALA A 386 2.93 -28.93 13.45
CA ALA A 386 3.42 -28.37 14.71
C ALA A 386 3.18 -26.86 14.85
N ALA A 387 2.92 -26.15 13.73
CA ALA A 387 2.60 -24.74 13.76
C ALA A 387 1.09 -24.47 13.89
N GLY A 388 0.23 -25.48 13.85
CA GLY A 388 -1.22 -25.27 13.92
C GLY A 388 -1.68 -24.65 15.24
N SER A 389 -2.76 -23.87 15.19
CA SER A 389 -3.40 -23.27 16.37
C SER A 389 -4.77 -23.91 16.66
N SER A 390 -5.24 -23.72 17.88
CA SER A 390 -6.55 -24.12 18.37
C SER A 390 -7.57 -22.99 18.23
N LEU A 391 -8.87 -23.34 18.31
CA LEU A 391 -9.95 -22.36 18.31
C LEU A 391 -9.91 -21.46 19.55
N ASP A 392 -9.53 -21.99 20.71
CA ASP A 392 -9.46 -21.24 21.96
C ASP A 392 -8.43 -20.10 21.88
N GLU A 393 -7.27 -20.37 21.27
CA GLU A 393 -6.25 -19.32 21.06
C GLU A 393 -6.80 -18.13 20.27
N LEU A 394 -7.65 -18.34 19.25
CA LEU A 394 -8.29 -17.25 18.50
C LEU A 394 -9.42 -16.57 19.30
N ALA A 395 -10.11 -17.35 20.15
CA ALA A 395 -11.33 -16.91 20.81
C ALA A 395 -11.09 -16.19 22.14
N THR A 396 -9.97 -16.45 22.81
CA THR A 396 -9.64 -15.87 24.12
C THR A 396 -8.25 -15.23 24.15
N GLY A 397 -7.40 -15.51 23.15
CA GLY A 397 -6.04 -15.02 23.08
C GLY A 397 -5.89 -13.58 22.57
N SER A 398 -4.64 -13.20 22.36
CA SER A 398 -4.23 -11.89 21.87
C SER A 398 -2.89 -12.01 21.14
N PHE A 399 -2.42 -10.92 20.52
CA PHE A 399 -1.08 -10.89 19.94
C PHE A 399 -0.03 -10.70 21.03
N HIS A 400 0.91 -11.63 21.12
CA HIS A 400 2.06 -11.57 22.03
C HIS A 400 3.34 -11.16 21.29
N PRO A 401 3.98 -10.02 21.63
CA PRO A 401 5.24 -9.61 20.97
C PRO A 401 6.40 -10.58 21.18
N VAL A 402 6.37 -11.33 22.29
CA VAL A 402 7.31 -12.39 22.65
C VAL A 402 6.49 -13.58 23.12
N LEU A 403 6.82 -14.78 22.63
CA LEU A 403 6.27 -16.04 23.11
C LEU A 403 7.31 -16.73 23.97
N ASP A 404 6.94 -17.04 25.22
CA ASP A 404 7.79 -17.79 26.13
C ASP A 404 7.75 -19.30 25.81
N ASP A 405 8.80 -20.03 26.19
CA ASP A 405 8.84 -21.49 26.06
C ASP A 405 7.95 -22.14 27.14
N ALA A 406 6.79 -22.65 26.69
CA ALA A 406 5.81 -23.30 27.56
C ALA A 406 6.38 -24.50 28.34
N THR A 407 7.46 -25.12 27.86
CA THR A 407 8.14 -26.24 28.54
C THR A 407 8.67 -25.83 29.93
N TYR A 408 9.00 -24.55 30.12
CA TYR A 408 9.57 -24.02 31.35
C TYR A 408 8.56 -23.21 32.19
N ALA A 409 7.27 -23.25 31.85
CA ALA A 409 6.23 -22.48 32.53
C ALA A 409 6.10 -22.79 34.04
N ASP A 410 6.43 -24.03 34.45
CA ASP A 410 6.30 -24.51 35.84
C ASP A 410 7.56 -24.27 36.71
N GLY A 411 8.47 -23.37 36.29
CA GLY A 411 9.64 -23.00 37.09
C GLY A 411 10.82 -23.97 36.95
N ALA A 412 10.87 -24.75 35.87
CA ALA A 412 12.06 -25.51 35.51
C ALA A 412 13.25 -24.55 35.28
N SER A 413 14.43 -24.95 35.78
CA SER A 413 15.64 -24.14 35.63
C SER A 413 16.26 -24.29 34.23
N ALA A 414 16.21 -23.23 33.43
CA ALA A 414 16.98 -23.15 32.18
C ALA A 414 18.40 -22.61 32.46
N THR A 415 19.43 -23.21 31.85
CA THR A 415 20.82 -22.72 31.92
C THR A 415 21.23 -21.89 30.71
N THR A 416 20.43 -21.90 29.64
CA THR A 416 20.73 -21.22 28.38
C THR A 416 19.44 -20.72 27.75
N LEU A 417 19.41 -19.45 27.38
CA LEU A 417 18.30 -18.83 26.67
C LEU A 417 18.67 -18.67 25.19
N VAL A 418 17.84 -19.21 24.29
CA VAL A 418 17.99 -19.03 22.85
C VAL A 418 16.87 -18.13 22.35
N LEU A 419 17.22 -16.92 21.91
CA LEU A 419 16.27 -16.01 21.27
C LEU A 419 16.19 -16.31 19.79
N CYS A 420 14.97 -16.43 19.27
CA CYS A 420 14.73 -16.68 17.86
C CYS A 420 13.46 -15.99 17.37
N SER A 421 13.22 -15.99 16.05
CA SER A 421 12.06 -15.34 15.44
C SER A 421 11.64 -16.07 14.17
N GLY A 422 10.34 -16.31 14.02
CA GLY A 422 9.76 -17.00 12.87
C GLY A 422 10.09 -18.49 12.83
N LYS A 423 10.18 -19.05 11.60
CA LYS A 423 10.21 -20.51 11.37
C LYS A 423 11.33 -21.28 12.07
N ILE A 424 12.46 -20.63 12.35
CA ILE A 424 13.64 -21.29 12.93
C ILE A 424 13.33 -21.88 14.32
N TYR A 425 12.32 -21.35 15.01
CA TYR A 425 11.80 -21.90 16.26
C TYR A 425 11.50 -23.40 16.14
N TYR A 426 10.82 -23.82 15.07
CA TYR A 426 10.44 -25.22 14.88
C TYR A 426 11.64 -26.13 14.62
N ASP A 427 12.66 -25.63 13.93
CA ASP A 427 13.90 -26.37 13.70
C ASP A 427 14.67 -26.54 15.03
N LEU A 428 14.69 -25.50 15.86
CA LEU A 428 15.31 -25.53 17.20
C LEU A 428 14.57 -26.48 18.16
N MET A 429 13.24 -26.47 18.15
CA MET A 429 12.43 -27.37 18.97
C MET A 429 12.60 -28.83 18.57
N ALA A 430 12.69 -29.12 17.27
CA ALA A 430 12.95 -30.47 16.77
C ALA A 430 14.32 -30.98 17.23
N GLU A 431 15.38 -30.17 17.05
CA GLU A 431 16.74 -30.51 17.51
C GLU A 431 16.80 -30.66 19.04
N ALA A 432 16.10 -29.81 19.79
CA ALA A 432 16.06 -29.88 21.25
C ALA A 432 15.35 -31.15 21.76
N ALA A 433 14.36 -31.68 21.03
CA ALA A 433 13.68 -32.92 21.38
C ALA A 433 14.49 -34.19 21.05
N GLU A 434 15.48 -34.09 20.15
CA GLU A 434 16.40 -35.18 19.80
C GLU A 434 17.58 -35.32 20.78
N ARG A 435 17.89 -34.27 21.54
CA ARG A 435 18.94 -34.24 22.57
C ARG A 435 18.42 -34.63 23.94
#